data_AF-A0A7X6Y032-F1
#
_entry.id   AF-A0A7X6Y032-F1
#
_cell.length_a   1.000
_cell.length_b   1.000
_cell.length_c   1.000
_cell.angle_alpha   90.00
_cell.angle_beta   90.00
_cell.angle_gamma   90.00
#
_symmetry.space_group_name_H-M   'P 1'
#
loop_
_entity.id
_entity.type
_entity.pdbx_description
1 polymer ?
#
loop_
_entity_poly.entity_id
_entity_poly.type
_entity_poly.pdbx_seq_one_letter_code
_entity_poly.pdbx_strand_id
1 'polypeptide(L)'
;RSIDTKNIITDVPHVALKGLKEWNFGMMEAEPEDLQKVPREPGQMTHGDFFVPFGGESANQLLERIDETIDSILRNNHQNTLIVGHAGAMWVYFLKNNRPDDLDGAQFGNCCILEYDVLDNNEVVFVQLINPLD
;
A
#
# COMPACT_ATOMS: atom_id res chain seq x y z
N ARG A 1 14.12 5.14 -2.12
CA ARG A 1 13.75 3.97 -1.29
C ARG A 1 13.18 2.83 -2.14
N SER A 2 11.94 2.87 -2.65
CA SER A 2 11.35 1.68 -3.30
C SER A 2 12.07 1.24 -4.59
N ILE A 3 12.60 2.18 -5.38
CA ILE A 3 13.43 1.85 -6.56
C ILE A 3 14.74 1.16 -6.15
N ASP A 4 15.37 1.64 -5.07
CA ASP A 4 16.61 1.05 -4.57
C ASP A 4 16.37 -0.36 -4.03
N THR A 5 15.28 -0.54 -3.25
CA THR A 5 14.81 -1.87 -2.81
C THR A 5 14.62 -2.80 -4.01
N LYS A 6 13.91 -2.33 -5.04
CA LYS A 6 13.69 -3.09 -6.30
C LYS A 6 15.03 -3.48 -6.94
N ASN A 7 15.98 -2.55 -7.04
CA ASN A 7 17.30 -2.82 -7.64
C ASN A 7 18.15 -3.81 -6.84
N ILE A 8 17.93 -3.93 -5.52
CA ILE A 8 18.63 -4.91 -4.68
C ILE A 8 18.03 -6.31 -4.85
N ILE A 9 16.69 -6.41 -4.92
CA ILE A 9 16.00 -7.70 -4.97
C ILE A 9 16.01 -8.35 -6.36
N THR A 10 16.12 -7.57 -7.44
CA THR A 10 16.06 -8.12 -8.80
C THR A 10 16.59 -7.18 -9.89
N ASP A 11 17.18 -7.78 -10.93
CA ASP A 11 17.58 -7.11 -12.19
C ASP A 11 16.48 -7.05 -13.25
N VAL A 12 15.29 -7.58 -12.96
CA VAL A 12 14.15 -7.54 -13.89
C VAL A 12 13.85 -6.08 -14.28
N PRO A 13 13.67 -5.77 -15.58
CA PRO A 13 13.26 -4.44 -16.03
C PRO A 13 11.99 -3.97 -15.33
N HIS A 14 11.94 -2.69 -14.99
CA HIS A 14 10.82 -2.12 -14.23
C HIS A 14 10.39 -0.78 -14.81
N VAL A 15 9.15 -0.42 -14.49
CA VAL A 15 8.59 0.91 -14.76
C VAL A 15 8.27 1.56 -13.43
N ALA A 16 8.64 2.83 -13.26
CA ALA A 16 8.29 3.61 -12.09
C ALA A 16 6.96 4.35 -12.32
N LEU A 17 5.92 3.96 -11.57
CA LEU A 17 4.59 4.55 -11.67
C LEU A 17 4.34 5.48 -10.47
N LYS A 18 4.03 6.76 -10.74
CA LYS A 18 3.75 7.75 -9.69
C LYS A 18 2.52 7.39 -8.86
N GLY A 19 1.60 6.66 -9.47
CA GLY A 19 0.40 6.12 -8.82
C GLY A 19 0.68 5.12 -7.70
N LEU A 20 1.91 4.62 -7.53
CA LEU A 20 2.32 3.70 -6.45
C LEU A 20 3.05 4.38 -5.28
N LYS A 21 3.15 5.72 -5.30
CA LYS A 21 3.78 6.46 -4.20
C LYS A 21 3.02 6.26 -2.89
N GLU A 22 3.77 6.40 -1.79
CA GLU A 22 3.22 6.52 -0.45
C GLU A 22 2.18 7.65 -0.36
N TRP A 23 1.35 7.56 0.67
CA TRP A 23 0.47 8.64 1.12
C TRP A 23 1.21 10.00 1.12
N ASN A 24 0.66 10.98 0.41
CA ASN A 24 1.10 12.37 0.52
C ASN A 24 0.69 12.95 1.88
N PHE A 25 1.66 13.27 2.72
CA PHE A 25 1.42 13.83 4.05
C PHE A 25 1.34 15.36 4.08
N GLY A 26 1.55 16.03 2.95
CA GLY A 26 1.55 17.49 2.87
C GLY A 26 2.62 18.11 3.78
N MET A 27 2.26 19.14 4.54
CA MET A 27 3.17 19.79 5.50
C MET A 27 3.62 18.86 6.64
N MET A 28 3.01 17.70 6.83
CA MET A 28 3.42 16.72 7.85
C MET A 28 4.56 15.81 7.38
N GLU A 29 5.01 15.93 6.13
CA GLU A 29 6.17 15.19 5.64
C GLU A 29 7.43 15.51 6.46
N ALA A 30 8.11 14.46 6.93
CA ALA A 30 9.31 14.53 7.77
C ALA A 30 9.13 15.14 9.18
N GLU A 31 7.89 15.41 9.59
CA GLU A 31 7.57 15.80 10.96
C GLU A 31 7.54 14.59 11.92
N PRO A 32 7.70 14.79 13.24
CA PRO A 32 7.60 13.71 14.22
C PRO A 32 6.25 13.00 14.19
N GLU A 33 6.26 11.68 14.25
CA GLU A 33 5.05 10.85 14.24
C GLU A 33 4.12 11.15 15.43
N ASP A 34 4.66 11.65 16.55
CA ASP A 34 3.88 12.09 17.70
C ASP A 34 2.81 13.15 17.34
N LEU A 35 3.08 13.99 16.33
CA LEU A 35 2.11 14.98 15.85
C LEU A 35 0.93 14.34 15.10
N GLN A 36 1.06 13.07 14.70
CA GLN A 36 0.04 12.30 14.01
C GLN A 36 -0.78 11.41 14.98
N LYS A 37 -0.42 11.40 16.28
CA LYS A 37 -1.11 10.65 17.34
C LYS A 37 -2.34 11.41 17.84
N VAL A 38 -3.31 11.59 16.96
CA VAL A 38 -4.63 12.15 17.30
C VAL A 38 -5.60 11.06 17.76
N PRO A 39 -6.63 11.39 18.58
CA PRO A 39 -7.70 10.46 18.89
C PRO A 39 -8.29 9.85 17.61
N ARG A 40 -8.46 8.53 17.62
CA ARG A 40 -9.07 7.78 16.51
C ARG A 40 -10.49 7.39 16.87
N GLU A 41 -11.37 7.40 15.88
CA GLU A 41 -12.73 6.88 16.04
C GLU A 41 -12.69 5.36 16.28
N PRO A 42 -13.68 4.79 17.00
CA PRO A 42 -13.77 3.33 17.18
C PRO A 42 -13.77 2.61 15.83
N GLY A 43 -12.80 1.71 15.62
CA GLY A 43 -12.66 0.97 14.37
C GLY A 43 -11.98 1.72 13.22
N GLN A 44 -11.44 2.93 13.46
CA GLN A 44 -10.67 3.65 12.45
C GLN A 44 -9.33 2.95 12.16
N MET A 45 -9.21 2.42 10.94
CA MET A 45 -8.04 1.67 10.49
C MET A 45 -7.07 2.50 9.63
N THR A 46 -7.41 3.75 9.27
CA THR A 46 -6.58 4.64 8.45
C THR A 46 -6.52 6.04 9.06
N HIS A 47 -5.67 6.93 8.53
CA HIS A 47 -5.65 8.34 8.92
C HIS A 47 -6.84 9.16 8.37
N GLY A 48 -7.77 8.56 7.61
CA GLY A 48 -8.94 9.25 7.07
C GLY A 48 -8.56 10.53 6.33
N ASP A 49 -9.14 11.66 6.73
CA ASP A 49 -8.86 12.98 6.16
C ASP A 49 -7.79 13.78 6.93
N PHE A 50 -7.09 13.16 7.89
CA PHE A 50 -6.16 13.87 8.79
C PHE A 50 -5.12 14.75 8.06
N PHE A 51 -4.59 14.28 6.93
CA PHE A 51 -3.57 15.02 6.18
C PHE A 51 -4.12 16.10 5.23
N VAL A 52 -5.42 16.10 4.96
CA VAL A 52 -6.05 17.04 3.99
C VAL A 52 -5.86 18.51 4.38
N PRO A 53 -6.05 18.94 5.65
CA PRO A 53 -5.82 20.32 6.05
C PRO A 53 -4.36 20.78 5.88
N PHE A 54 -3.42 19.83 5.80
CA PHE A 54 -1.99 20.08 5.63
C PHE A 54 -1.55 20.03 4.16
N GLY A 55 -2.49 19.91 3.21
CA GLY A 55 -2.20 19.77 1.78
C GLY A 55 -1.80 18.35 1.35
N GLY A 56 -2.05 17.35 2.20
CA GLY A 56 -1.89 15.94 1.89
C GLY A 56 -3.12 15.30 1.25
N GLU A 57 -3.06 13.99 1.06
CA GLU A 57 -4.16 13.15 0.54
C GLU A 57 -5.08 12.69 1.69
N SER A 58 -6.37 12.44 1.40
CA SER A 58 -7.20 11.58 2.24
C SER A 58 -6.91 10.10 1.98
N ALA A 59 -7.36 9.23 2.90
CA ALA A 59 -7.27 7.78 2.72
C ALA A 59 -7.95 7.32 1.42
N ASN A 60 -9.08 7.94 1.08
CA ASN A 60 -9.83 7.62 -0.13
C ASN A 60 -9.09 8.07 -1.39
N GLN A 61 -8.48 9.26 -1.39
CA GLN A 61 -7.68 9.74 -2.52
C GLN A 61 -6.45 8.85 -2.77
N LEU A 62 -5.78 8.42 -1.69
CA LEU A 62 -4.68 7.46 -1.80
C LEU A 62 -5.17 6.13 -2.38
N LEU A 63 -6.27 5.59 -1.84
CA LEU A 63 -6.84 4.33 -2.31
C LEU A 63 -7.21 4.40 -3.78
N GLU A 64 -7.96 5.41 -4.21
CA GLU A 64 -8.41 5.59 -5.60
C GLU A 64 -7.21 5.56 -6.57
N ARG A 65 -6.18 6.37 -6.30
CA ARG A 65 -4.96 6.42 -7.13
C ARG A 65 -4.23 5.07 -7.19
N ILE A 66 -4.09 4.40 -6.04
CA ILE A 66 -3.38 3.11 -5.96
C ILE A 66 -4.16 2.05 -6.72
N ASP A 67 -5.48 2.00 -6.49
CA ASP A 67 -6.38 1.04 -7.08
C ASP A 67 -6.42 1.16 -8.61
N GLU A 68 -6.62 2.37 -9.12
CA GLU A 68 -6.58 2.64 -10.56
C GLU A 68 -5.24 2.21 -11.20
N THR A 69 -4.14 2.43 -10.48
CA THR A 69 -2.81 2.07 -10.96
C THR A 69 -2.62 0.56 -11.00
N ILE A 70 -3.03 -0.16 -9.96
CA ILE A 70 -2.95 -1.62 -9.91
C ILE A 70 -3.89 -2.25 -10.95
N ASP A 71 -5.13 -1.77 -11.06
CA ASP A 71 -6.07 -2.23 -12.09
C ASP A 71 -5.54 -2.00 -13.51
N SER A 72 -4.82 -0.91 -13.74
CA SER A 72 -4.14 -0.67 -15.02
C SER A 72 -2.98 -1.64 -15.24
N ILE A 73 -2.22 -2.01 -14.21
CA ILE A 73 -1.13 -2.99 -14.32
C ILE A 73 -1.71 -4.36 -14.68
N LEU A 74 -2.72 -4.83 -13.93
CA LEU A 74 -3.32 -6.15 -14.10
C LEU A 74 -4.01 -6.31 -15.46
N ARG A 75 -4.69 -5.28 -15.96
CA ARG A 75 -5.32 -5.32 -17.29
C ARG A 75 -4.34 -5.42 -18.46
N ASN A 76 -3.10 -4.98 -18.26
CA ASN A 76 -2.08 -4.95 -19.31
C ASN A 76 -1.01 -6.04 -19.14
N ASN A 77 -1.12 -6.89 -18.12
CA ASN A 77 -0.15 -7.94 -17.84
C ASN A 77 -0.80 -9.21 -17.30
N HIS A 78 -0.52 -10.34 -17.94
CA HIS A 78 -1.03 -11.67 -17.55
C HIS A 78 0.05 -12.56 -16.91
N GLN A 79 1.14 -11.97 -16.44
CA GLN A 79 2.22 -12.65 -15.75
C GLN A 79 2.30 -12.24 -14.28
N ASN A 80 2.95 -13.08 -13.48
CA ASN A 80 3.29 -12.75 -12.09
C ASN A 80 4.02 -11.41 -12.06
N THR A 81 3.46 -10.46 -11.31
CA THR A 81 3.92 -9.07 -11.27
C THR A 81 4.36 -8.72 -9.86
N LEU A 82 5.58 -8.20 -9.72
CA LEU A 82 6.08 -7.66 -8.46
C LEU A 82 5.85 -6.15 -8.42
N ILE A 83 5.07 -5.69 -7.45
CA ILE A 83 4.83 -4.27 -7.18
C ILE A 83 5.59 -3.88 -5.91
N VAL A 84 6.55 -2.96 -6.04
CA VAL A 84 7.35 -2.47 -4.90
C VAL A 84 6.82 -1.10 -4.48
N GLY A 85 6.12 -1.06 -3.35
CA GLY A 85 5.40 0.12 -2.86
C GLY A 85 5.84 0.60 -1.48
N HIS A 86 4.86 0.98 -0.68
CA HIS A 86 5.04 1.51 0.67
C HIS A 86 3.88 1.10 1.58
N ALA A 87 4.10 1.15 2.90
CA ALA A 87 3.17 0.59 3.88
C ALA A 87 1.77 1.23 3.84
N GLY A 88 1.66 2.56 3.77
CA GLY A 88 0.35 3.22 3.76
C GLY A 88 -0.46 2.89 2.50
N ALA A 89 0.21 2.94 1.34
CA ALA A 89 -0.34 2.51 0.06
C ALA A 89 -0.79 1.03 0.05
N MET A 90 0.07 0.11 0.54
CA MET A 90 -0.25 -1.31 0.64
C MET A 90 -1.43 -1.56 1.60
N TRP A 91 -1.48 -0.81 2.70
CA TRP A 91 -2.51 -0.96 3.73
C TRP A 91 -3.90 -0.56 3.23
N VAL A 92 -4.04 0.60 2.58
CA VAL A 92 -5.35 1.00 2.04
C VAL A 92 -5.84 0.05 0.94
N TYR A 93 -4.93 -0.47 0.11
CA TYR A 93 -5.28 -1.47 -0.90
C TYR A 93 -5.68 -2.80 -0.26
N PHE A 94 -4.97 -3.26 0.77
CA PHE A 94 -5.34 -4.45 1.52
C PHE A 94 -6.76 -4.32 2.11
N LEU A 95 -7.07 -3.20 2.77
CA LEU A 95 -8.38 -2.94 3.38
C LEU A 95 -9.53 -2.82 2.37
N LYS A 96 -9.24 -2.51 1.09
CA LYS A 96 -10.26 -2.52 0.02
C LYS A 96 -10.88 -3.90 -0.15
N ASN A 97 -10.05 -4.95 -0.08
CA ASN A 97 -10.43 -6.31 -0.45
C ASN A 97 -10.52 -7.27 0.76
N ASN A 98 -10.02 -6.86 1.94
CA ASN A 98 -9.81 -7.73 3.08
C ASN A 98 -10.19 -7.05 4.40
N ARG A 99 -10.30 -7.85 5.46
CA ARG A 99 -10.47 -7.38 6.83
C ARG A 99 -9.10 -7.39 7.55
N PRO A 100 -8.88 -6.49 8.52
CA PRO A 100 -7.68 -6.52 9.35
C PRO A 100 -7.41 -7.88 10.01
N ASP A 101 -8.49 -8.58 10.39
CA ASP A 101 -8.42 -9.90 11.02
C ASP A 101 -7.84 -10.98 10.09
N ASP A 102 -7.84 -10.76 8.77
CA ASP A 102 -7.27 -11.71 7.80
C ASP A 102 -5.72 -11.77 7.90
N LEU A 103 -5.09 -10.88 8.68
CA LEU A 103 -3.66 -10.93 8.99
C LEU A 103 -3.34 -11.79 10.23
N ASP A 104 -4.33 -12.32 10.94
CA ASP A 104 -4.14 -13.12 12.17
C ASP A 104 -3.21 -12.44 13.21
N GLY A 105 -3.36 -11.13 13.36
CA GLY A 105 -2.57 -10.30 14.27
C GLY A 105 -1.17 -9.93 13.76
N ALA A 106 -0.75 -10.39 12.58
CA ALA A 106 0.50 -9.99 11.97
C ALA A 106 0.48 -8.51 11.54
N GLN A 107 1.64 -7.87 11.57
CA GLN A 107 1.83 -6.48 11.14
C GLN A 107 2.80 -6.42 9.96
N PHE A 108 2.70 -5.33 9.21
CA PHE A 108 3.61 -5.09 8.09
C PHE A 108 5.01 -4.80 8.61
N GLY A 109 5.90 -5.79 8.51
CA GLY A 109 7.31 -5.64 8.78
C GLY A 109 8.05 -4.92 7.65
N ASN A 110 9.32 -4.58 7.91
CA ASN A 110 10.19 -4.06 6.86
C ASN A 110 10.35 -5.09 5.74
N CYS A 111 10.18 -4.64 4.49
CA CYS A 111 10.21 -5.49 3.30
C CYS A 111 9.19 -6.65 3.32
N CYS A 112 8.08 -6.52 4.05
CA CYS A 112 7.00 -7.49 3.96
C CYS A 112 6.42 -7.59 2.54
N ILE A 113 5.88 -8.75 2.22
CA ILE A 113 5.28 -9.08 0.93
C ILE A 113 3.83 -9.47 1.17
N LEU A 114 2.92 -8.81 0.48
CA LEU A 114 1.54 -9.27 0.39
C LEU A 114 1.40 -10.02 -0.93
N GLU A 115 1.07 -11.30 -0.83
CA GLU A 115 0.83 -12.16 -1.97
C GLU A 115 -0.65 -12.19 -2.31
N TYR A 116 -0.94 -12.09 -3.61
CA TYR A 116 -2.29 -12.11 -4.14
C TYR A 116 -2.36 -13.02 -5.37
N ASP A 117 -3.44 -13.78 -5.46
CA ASP A 117 -3.86 -14.43 -6.69
C ASP A 117 -4.74 -13.47 -7.49
N VAL A 118 -4.61 -13.50 -8.81
CA VAL A 118 -5.47 -12.76 -9.74
C VAL A 118 -6.24 -13.78 -10.58
N LEU A 119 -7.55 -13.83 -10.38
CA LEU A 119 -8.45 -14.78 -11.04
C LEU A 119 -8.76 -14.33 -12.48
N ASP A 120 -9.34 -15.22 -13.29
CA ASP A 120 -9.67 -14.96 -14.71
C ASP A 120 -10.63 -13.77 -14.92
N ASN A 121 -11.42 -13.42 -13.91
CA ASN A 121 -12.31 -12.25 -13.90
C ASN A 121 -11.60 -10.95 -13.43
N ASN A 122 -10.28 -10.97 -13.24
CA ASN A 122 -9.44 -9.92 -12.63
C ASN A 122 -9.76 -9.63 -11.15
N GLU A 123 -10.45 -10.54 -10.47
CA GLU A 123 -10.61 -10.46 -9.02
C GLU A 123 -9.28 -10.76 -8.32
N VAL A 124 -8.92 -9.92 -7.37
CA VAL A 124 -7.68 -10.01 -6.60
C VAL A 124 -7.98 -10.64 -5.24
N VAL A 125 -7.39 -11.79 -4.98
CA VAL A 125 -7.63 -12.58 -3.75
C VAL A 125 -6.35 -12.56 -2.93
N PHE A 126 -6.44 -12.10 -1.68
CA PHE A 126 -5.31 -12.15 -0.76
C PHE A 126 -4.97 -13.60 -0.39
N VAL A 127 -3.69 -13.93 -0.47
CA VAL A 127 -3.18 -15.27 -0.13
C VAL A 127 -2.51 -15.25 1.23
N GLN A 128 -1.51 -14.39 1.43
CA GLN A 128 -0.75 -14.31 2.67
C GLN A 128 0.06 -13.03 2.80
N LEU A 129 0.43 -12.72 4.05
CA LEU A 129 1.48 -11.76 4.40
C LEU A 129 2.76 -12.54 4.74
N ILE A 130 3.87 -12.18 4.10
CA ILE A 130 5.18 -12.75 4.36
C ILE A 130 6.07 -11.64 4.93
N ASN A 131 6.54 -11.83 6.16
CA ASN A 131 7.57 -10.99 6.75
C ASN A 131 8.93 -11.68 6.58
N PRO A 132 9.91 -11.08 5.89
CA PRO A 132 11.18 -11.76 5.59
C PRO A 132 12.11 -11.92 6.81
N LEU A 133 11.76 -11.33 7.95
CA LEU A 133 12.56 -11.35 9.18
C LEU A 133 11.91 -12.18 10.30
N ASP A 134 10.73 -12.75 10.06
CA ASP A 134 10.05 -13.67 10.96
C ASP A 134 10.49 -15.12 10.65
#